data_AF-A0A1E7KW95-F1
#
_entry.id   AF-A0A1E7KW95-F1
#
_cell.length_a   1.000
_cell.length_b   1.000
_cell.length_c   1.000
_cell.angle_alpha   90.00
_cell.angle_beta   90.00
_cell.angle_gamma   90.00
#
_symmetry.space_group_name_H-M   'P 1'
#
loop_
_entity.id
_entity.type
_entity.pdbx_description
1 polymer ?
#
loop_
_entity_poly.entity_id
_entity_poly.type
_entity_poly.pdbx_seq_one_letter_code
_entity_poly.pdbx_strand_id
1 'polypeptide(L)'
;MLVNSVYTDISQARTVVEEHLARVCAWVDLGGVLLVVSELVTNAQRHARGQWELRVQTDRHRVRVDVTDSVPLPPRWRPGSLDGSGGWGLRIAEQCADTLEVLTSSRGKTMRAQWLRPGRADATVA
;
A
#
# COMPACT_ATOMS: atom_id res chain seq x y z
N MET A 1 -3.35 4.88 -11.61
CA MET A 1 -2.26 4.08 -12.21
C MET A 1 -2.45 2.61 -11.87
N LEU A 2 -2.04 1.70 -12.75
CA LEU A 2 -2.13 0.25 -12.58
C LEU A 2 -0.79 -0.41 -12.97
N VAL A 3 -0.31 -1.34 -12.15
CA VAL A 3 0.90 -2.14 -12.34
C VAL A 3 0.60 -3.59 -11.94
N ASN A 4 1.22 -4.59 -12.59
CA ASN A 4 1.03 -5.98 -12.19
C ASN A 4 2.32 -6.80 -12.33
N SER A 5 2.35 -7.94 -11.65
CA SER A 5 3.50 -8.83 -11.55
C SER A 5 3.89 -9.53 -12.87
N VAL A 6 3.06 -9.46 -13.91
CA VAL A 6 3.36 -10.07 -15.22
C VAL A 6 4.44 -9.27 -15.96
N TYR A 7 4.48 -7.96 -15.74
CA TYR A 7 5.36 -7.04 -16.49
C TYR A 7 6.31 -6.25 -15.59
N THR A 8 6.25 -6.42 -14.28
CA THR A 8 6.91 -5.52 -13.34
C THR A 8 7.38 -6.25 -12.09
N ASP A 9 8.63 -6.03 -11.70
CA ASP A 9 9.16 -6.46 -10.40
C ASP A 9 8.87 -5.44 -9.29
N ILE A 10 9.21 -5.78 -8.04
CA ILE A 10 8.93 -4.94 -6.87
C ILE A 10 9.63 -3.58 -6.97
N SER A 11 10.88 -3.56 -7.44
CA SER A 11 11.68 -2.33 -7.58
C SER A 11 11.05 -1.39 -8.61
N GLN A 12 10.67 -1.92 -9.76
CA GLN A 12 10.00 -1.16 -10.81
C GLN A 12 8.62 -0.66 -10.35
N ALA A 13 7.86 -1.47 -9.63
CA ALA A 13 6.57 -1.06 -9.08
C ALA A 13 6.72 0.14 -8.15
N ARG A 14 7.75 0.10 -7.28
CA ARG A 14 8.10 1.21 -6.39
C ARG A 14 8.48 2.47 -7.17
N THR A 15 9.37 2.37 -8.16
CA THR A 15 9.79 3.51 -9.00
C THR A 15 8.60 4.14 -9.72
N VAL A 16 7.71 3.33 -10.30
CA VAL A 16 6.54 3.82 -11.03
C VAL A 16 5.54 4.53 -10.09
N VAL A 17 5.37 4.04 -8.85
CA VAL A 17 4.57 4.75 -7.82
C VAL A 17 5.23 6.07 -7.41
N GLU A 18 6.54 6.05 -7.18
CA GLU A 18 7.31 7.22 -6.77
C GLU A 18 7.15 8.36 -7.78
N GLU A 19 7.43 8.06 -9.05
CA GLU A 19 7.29 9.00 -10.15
C GLU A 19 5.85 9.51 -10.31
N HIS A 20 4.85 8.62 -10.17
CA HIS A 20 3.45 9.01 -10.31
C HIS A 20 3.04 9.99 -9.21
N LEU A 21 3.30 9.66 -7.94
CA LEU A 21 2.89 10.47 -6.80
C LEU A 21 3.67 11.78 -6.70
N ALA A 22 4.97 11.78 -7.01
CA ALA A 22 5.76 13.00 -7.08
C ALA A 22 5.19 14.02 -8.08
N ARG A 23 4.57 13.56 -9.17
CA ARG A 23 3.92 14.44 -10.17
C ARG A 23 2.54 14.94 -9.75
N VAL A 24 1.73 14.10 -9.11
CA VAL A 24 0.29 14.38 -8.94
C VAL A 24 -0.14 14.69 -7.51
N CYS A 25 0.73 14.45 -6.52
CA CYS A 25 0.34 14.43 -5.12
C CYS A 25 1.47 14.88 -4.18
N ALA A 26 1.81 16.17 -4.20
CA ALA A 26 2.89 16.73 -3.38
C ALA A 26 2.62 16.77 -1.86
N TRP A 27 1.38 16.52 -1.41
CA TRP A 27 1.00 16.62 0.00
C TRP A 27 1.18 15.33 0.79
N VAL A 28 1.30 14.18 0.11
CA VAL A 28 1.39 12.87 0.78
C VAL A 28 2.82 12.61 1.22
N ASP A 29 3.00 11.92 2.34
CA ASP A 29 4.32 11.37 2.69
C ASP A 29 4.69 10.26 1.71
N LEU A 30 5.49 10.63 0.71
CA LEU A 30 5.94 9.72 -0.34
C LEU A 30 6.76 8.56 0.24
N GLY A 31 7.57 8.79 1.27
CA GLY A 31 8.38 7.76 1.91
C GLY A 31 7.50 6.69 2.56
N GLY A 32 6.51 7.13 3.34
CA GLY A 32 5.51 6.27 3.95
C GLY A 32 4.73 5.45 2.90
N VAL A 33 4.23 6.08 1.84
CA VAL A 33 3.50 5.37 0.78
C VAL A 33 4.36 4.30 0.11
N LEU A 34 5.60 4.63 -0.27
CA LEU A 34 6.50 3.69 -0.93
C LEU A 34 6.89 2.52 -0.01
N LEU A 35 7.00 2.77 1.29
CA LEU A 35 7.23 1.71 2.27
C LEU A 35 6.02 0.76 2.34
N VAL A 36 4.80 1.29 2.42
CA VAL A 36 3.57 0.48 2.40
C VAL A 36 3.45 -0.33 1.11
N VAL A 37 3.72 0.28 -0.05
CA VAL A 37 3.72 -0.43 -1.33
C VAL A 37 4.71 -1.60 -1.32
N SER A 38 5.95 -1.37 -0.88
CA SER A 38 6.97 -2.43 -0.79
C SER A 38 6.51 -3.58 0.10
N GLU A 39 5.95 -3.30 1.27
CA GLU A 39 5.49 -4.33 2.20
C GLU A 39 4.29 -5.13 1.66
N LEU A 40 3.29 -4.45 1.10
CA LEU A 40 2.10 -5.09 0.56
C LEU A 40 2.41 -5.92 -0.69
N VAL A 41 3.20 -5.40 -1.61
CA VAL A 41 3.62 -6.13 -2.82
C VAL A 41 4.52 -7.31 -2.46
N THR A 42 5.45 -7.15 -1.49
CA THR A 42 6.28 -8.27 -1.00
C THR A 42 5.43 -9.36 -0.38
N ASN A 43 4.42 -9.01 0.42
CA ASN A 43 3.49 -9.97 0.99
C ASN A 43 2.71 -10.72 -0.10
N ALA A 44 2.18 -10.01 -1.10
CA ALA A 44 1.46 -10.63 -2.21
C ALA A 44 2.39 -11.56 -3.02
N GLN A 45 3.61 -11.11 -3.33
CA GLN A 45 4.62 -11.90 -4.02
C GLN A 45 4.94 -13.21 -3.26
N ARG A 46 5.16 -13.13 -1.95
CA ARG A 46 5.51 -14.27 -1.10
C ARG A 46 4.35 -15.24 -0.89
N HIS A 47 3.12 -14.74 -0.77
CA HIS A 47 1.99 -15.55 -0.30
C HIS A 47 0.99 -15.93 -1.39
N ALA A 48 0.97 -15.27 -2.54
CA ALA A 48 0.00 -15.50 -3.60
C ALA A 48 0.62 -16.02 -4.91
N ARG A 49 1.60 -16.93 -4.78
CA ARG A 49 2.29 -17.57 -5.91
C ARG A 49 2.88 -16.55 -6.90
N GLY A 50 3.25 -15.37 -6.41
CA GLY A 50 3.87 -14.31 -7.20
C GLY A 50 2.95 -13.49 -8.09
N GLN A 51 1.63 -13.67 -8.03
CA GLN A 51 0.69 -12.90 -8.86
C GLN A 51 0.02 -11.78 -8.06
N TRP A 52 0.19 -10.54 -8.51
CA TRP A 52 -0.42 -9.37 -7.88
C TRP A 52 -0.72 -8.24 -8.86
N GLU A 53 -1.71 -7.43 -8.51
CA GLU A 53 -2.07 -6.17 -9.17
C GLU A 53 -1.98 -5.03 -8.14
N LEU A 54 -1.20 -4.00 -8.47
CA LEU A 54 -1.07 -2.76 -7.70
C LEU A 54 -1.82 -1.64 -8.42
N ARG A 55 -2.75 -1.02 -7.72
CA ARG A 55 -3.51 0.13 -8.21
C ARG A 55 -3.32 1.31 -7.28
N VAL A 56 -2.88 2.44 -7.84
CA VAL A 56 -2.78 3.72 -7.13
C VAL A 56 -3.80 4.68 -7.70
N GLN A 57 -4.65 5.22 -6.84
CA GLN A 57 -5.65 6.22 -7.18
C GLN A 57 -5.45 7.44 -6.30
N THR A 58 -5.41 8.60 -6.94
CA THR A 58 -5.22 9.88 -6.27
C THR A 58 -6.37 10.81 -6.62
N ASP A 59 -6.90 11.49 -5.62
CA ASP A 59 -7.78 12.63 -5.79
C ASP A 59 -7.25 13.82 -4.95
N ARG A 60 -7.98 14.95 -4.94
CA ARG A 60 -7.54 16.17 -4.24
C ARG A 60 -7.37 16.01 -2.73
N HIS A 61 -7.99 14.98 -2.16
CA HIS A 61 -8.10 14.77 -0.71
C HIS A 61 -7.61 13.40 -0.26
N ARG A 62 -7.21 12.51 -1.18
CA ARG A 62 -6.88 11.14 -0.83
C ARG A 62 -5.91 10.48 -1.80
N VAL A 63 -5.01 9.68 -1.25
CA VAL A 63 -4.26 8.64 -1.96
C VAL A 63 -4.80 7.29 -1.52
N ARG A 64 -5.08 6.41 -2.47
CA ARG A 64 -5.50 5.02 -2.23
C ARG A 64 -4.58 4.08 -2.97
N VAL A 65 -4.02 3.12 -2.24
CA VAL A 65 -3.20 2.03 -2.77
C VAL A 65 -3.95 0.73 -2.51
N ASP A 66 -4.27 0.04 -3.60
CA ASP A 66 -4.88 -1.29 -3.57
C ASP A 66 -3.86 -2.31 -4.11
N VAL A 67 -3.48 -3.30 -3.30
CA VAL A 67 -2.69 -4.46 -3.74
C VAL A 67 -3.57 -5.69 -3.71
N THR A 68 -3.87 -6.23 -4.88
CA THR A 68 -4.75 -7.38 -5.06
C THR A 68 -3.94 -8.62 -5.41
N ASP A 69 -4.26 -9.74 -4.79
CA ASP A 69 -3.70 -11.04 -5.11
C ASP A 69 -4.78 -12.12 -5.22
N SER A 70 -4.45 -13.26 -5.81
CA SER A 70 -5.43 -14.32 -6.13
C SER A 70 -5.76 -15.25 -4.96
N VAL A 71 -5.20 -15.03 -3.77
CA VAL A 71 -5.43 -15.89 -2.60
C VAL A 71 -6.45 -15.23 -1.66
N PRO A 72 -7.70 -15.75 -1.58
CA PRO A 72 -8.78 -15.14 -0.81
C PRO A 72 -8.70 -15.45 0.69
N LEU A 73 -7.48 -15.48 1.24
CA LEU A 73 -7.24 -15.69 2.67
C LEU A 73 -6.80 -14.38 3.29
N PRO A 74 -7.51 -13.86 4.31
CA PRO A 74 -7.08 -12.64 4.98
C PRO A 74 -5.66 -12.82 5.51
N PRO A 75 -4.83 -11.77 5.47
CA PRO A 75 -3.49 -11.86 6.00
C PRO A 75 -3.55 -12.13 7.50
N ARG A 76 -2.56 -12.86 8.01
CA ARG A 76 -2.38 -13.01 9.45
C ARG A 76 -1.49 -11.87 9.95
N TRP A 77 -2.02 -11.00 10.79
CA TRP A 77 -1.21 -10.09 11.58
C TRP A 77 -0.38 -10.92 12.54
N ARG A 78 0.93 -10.95 12.31
CA ARG A 78 1.88 -11.63 13.18
C ARG A 78 2.63 -10.59 13.99
N PRO A 79 2.99 -10.89 15.25
CA PRO A 79 4.01 -10.12 15.94
C PRO A 79 5.26 -10.07 15.07
N GLY A 80 5.83 -8.88 14.94
CA GLY A 80 7.12 -8.74 14.30
C GLY A 80 8.17 -9.55 15.06
N SER A 81 8.97 -10.33 14.34
CA SER A 81 10.04 -11.12 14.92
C SER A 81 11.39 -10.51 14.60
N LEU A 82 12.31 -10.58 15.57
CA LEU A 82 13.70 -10.15 15.43
C LEU A 82 14.60 -11.24 14.83
N ASP A 83 14.11 -12.48 14.73
CA ASP A 83 14.83 -13.63 14.16
C ASP A 83 14.87 -13.66 12.62
N GLY A 84 14.40 -12.59 11.96
CA GLY A 84 14.36 -12.48 10.50
C GLY A 84 13.16 -13.17 9.83
N SER A 85 12.27 -13.84 10.58
CA SER A 85 11.04 -14.43 10.02
C SER A 85 9.99 -13.39 9.56
N GLY A 86 10.22 -12.11 9.87
CA GLY A 86 9.42 -10.98 9.41
C GLY A 86 8.23 -10.68 10.32
N GLY A 87 7.08 -10.29 9.73
CA GLY A 87 5.85 -9.98 10.47
C GLY A 87 5.59 -8.47 10.71
N TRP A 88 6.51 -7.62 10.28
CA TRP A 88 6.39 -6.17 10.45
C TRP A 88 5.55 -5.49 9.37
N GLY A 89 5.46 -6.06 8.17
CA GLY A 89 4.93 -5.36 7.00
C GLY A 89 3.52 -4.78 7.15
N LEU A 90 2.59 -5.55 7.75
CA LEU A 90 1.23 -5.04 7.98
C LEU A 90 1.19 -3.98 9.08
N ARG A 91 2.04 -4.08 10.11
CA ARG A 91 2.12 -3.06 11.16
C ARG A 91 2.73 -1.77 10.67
N ILE A 92 3.75 -1.87 9.83
CA ILE A 92 4.33 -0.71 9.14
C ILE A 92 3.24 -0.04 8.30
N ALA A 93 2.48 -0.83 7.55
CA ALA A 93 1.35 -0.31 6.77
C ALA A 93 0.28 0.39 7.64
N GLU A 94 -0.06 -0.19 8.80
CA GLU A 94 -0.99 0.42 9.77
C GLU A 94 -0.46 1.71 10.39
N GLN A 95 0.85 1.85 10.58
CA GLN A 95 1.45 3.05 11.15
C GLN A 95 1.64 4.16 10.12
N CYS A 96 1.88 3.81 8.87
CA CYS A 96 2.14 4.78 7.80
C CYS A 96 0.87 5.28 7.11
N ALA A 97 -0.21 4.49 7.07
CA ALA A 97 -1.47 4.86 6.42
C ALA A 97 -2.54 5.27 7.45
N ASP A 98 -3.45 6.16 7.06
CA ASP A 98 -4.58 6.54 7.93
C ASP A 98 -5.58 5.39 8.11
N THR A 99 -5.73 4.56 7.08
CA THR A 99 -6.56 3.35 7.12
C THR A 99 -5.89 2.22 6.37
N LEU A 100 -5.98 1.01 6.92
CA LEU A 100 -5.63 -0.24 6.25
C LEU A 100 -6.81 -1.22 6.31
N GLU A 101 -7.33 -1.59 5.15
CA GLU A 101 -8.49 -2.48 5.00
C GLU A 101 -8.12 -3.76 4.24
N VAL A 102 -8.85 -4.84 4.54
CA VAL A 102 -8.77 -6.10 3.79
C VAL A 102 -10.12 -6.36 3.15
N LEU A 103 -10.16 -6.32 1.81
CA LEU A 103 -11.35 -6.63 1.04
C LEU A 103 -11.17 -8.02 0.43
N THR A 104 -11.99 -8.99 0.84
CA THR A 104 -11.93 -10.35 0.30
C THR A 104 -13.07 -10.59 -0.68
N SER A 105 -12.81 -11.44 -1.68
CA SER A 105 -13.80 -11.91 -2.64
C SER A 105 -13.50 -13.35 -3.04
N SER A 106 -14.41 -13.99 -3.78
CA SER A 106 -14.14 -15.30 -4.38
C SER A 106 -12.96 -15.30 -5.37
N ARG A 107 -12.52 -14.13 -5.84
CA ARG A 107 -11.42 -13.99 -6.81
C ARG A 107 -10.06 -13.70 -6.17
N GLY A 108 -10.01 -13.52 -4.85
CA GLY A 108 -8.79 -13.13 -4.16
C GLY A 108 -9.04 -12.10 -3.07
N LYS A 109 -7.98 -11.39 -2.68
CA LYS A 109 -8.05 -10.32 -1.68
C LYS A 109 -7.38 -9.06 -2.16
N THR A 110 -7.80 -7.93 -1.61
CA THR A 110 -7.19 -6.62 -1.79
C THR A 110 -6.82 -6.05 -0.43
N MET A 111 -5.53 -5.74 -0.26
CA MET A 111 -5.05 -4.88 0.81
C MET A 111 -5.19 -3.43 0.35
N ARG A 112 -5.96 -2.63 1.08
CA ARG A 112 -6.23 -1.23 0.76
C ARG A 112 -5.64 -0.33 1.82
N ALA A 113 -4.64 0.46 1.46
CA ALA A 113 -4.10 1.52 2.29
C ALA A 113 -4.58 2.87 1.77
N GLN A 114 -4.96 3.77 2.68
CA GLN A 114 -5.39 5.12 2.32
C GLN A 114 -4.70 6.18 3.17
N TRP A 115 -4.41 7.30 2.51
CA TRP A 115 -3.96 8.55 3.12
C TRP A 115 -4.95 9.63 2.77
N LEU A 116 -5.35 10.40 3.76
CA LEU A 116 -6.21 11.56 3.63
C LEU A 116 -5.33 12.80 3.66
N ARG A 117 -5.63 13.74 2.77
CA ARG A 117 -4.99 15.03 2.80
C ARG A 117 -5.33 15.68 4.14
N PRO A 118 -4.34 16.09 4.95
CA PRO A 118 -4.61 16.84 6.15
C PRO A 118 -5.50 18.02 5.78
N GLY A 119 -6.63 18.18 6.50
CA GLY A 119 -7.36 19.43 6.43
C GLY A 119 -6.37 20.55 6.72
N ARG A 120 -6.46 21.69 6.02
CA ARG A 120 -5.83 22.90 6.56
C ARG A 120 -6.39 23.00 7.99
N ALA A 121 -5.54 22.90 9.00
CA ALA A 121 -5.95 23.35 10.31
C ALA A 121 -6.46 24.78 10.07
N ASP A 122 -7.75 25.01 10.32
CA ASP A 122 -8.28 26.35 10.29
C ASP A 122 -7.41 27.13 11.27
N ALA A 123 -6.62 28.05 10.72
CA ALA A 123 -6.03 29.13 11.48
C ALA A 123 -7.20 30.03 11.91
N THR A 124 -8.01 29.53 12.83
CA THR A 124 -8.89 30.37 13.63
C THR A 124 -7.98 31.15 14.53
N VAL A 125 -7.65 32.34 14.06
CA VAL A 125 -7.07 33.44 14.82
C VAL A 125 -7.88 33.56 16.12
N ALA A 126 -7.21 33.39 17.25
CA ALA A 126 -7.63 33.88 18.55
C ALA A 126 -6.74 35.08 18.90
#